data_AF-A0A7V2TQH1-F1
#
_entry.id   AF-A0A7V2TQH1-F1
#
_cell.length_a   1.000
_cell.length_b   1.000
_cell.length_c   1.000
_cell.angle_alpha   90.00
_cell.angle_beta   90.00
_cell.angle_gamma   90.00
#
_symmetry.space_group_name_H-M   'P 1'
#
loop_
_entity.id
_entity.type
_entity.pdbx_description
1 polymer ?
#
loop_
_entity_poly.entity_id
_entity_poly.type
_entity_poly.pdbx_seq_one_letter_code
_entity_poly.pdbx_strand_id
1 'polypeptide(L)'
;DLPPAEWPIRFVIRGPVLFGLAESLRAQRFFEALRSTHLERMGMLMRIGHDGDRVMDTAGRPYTVPTDSAMIREWIARNRSLEECPGAYGASTPALDRAVDTAIQAGAVGACLTGAGMGGAALALCRKTDADAIRESIARRLASDDFQRLRGHDAQPWPEDAAQTAVEENIAVAGAGILPPPA
;
A
#
# COMPACT_ATOMS: atom_id res chain seq x y z
N ASP A 1 -32.47 1.93 -3.67
CA ASP A 1 -32.00 2.51 -4.94
C ASP A 1 -31.74 3.99 -4.77
N LEU A 2 -30.58 4.47 -5.24
CA LEU A 2 -30.21 5.89 -5.18
C LEU A 2 -31.11 6.70 -6.12
N PRO A 3 -31.55 7.92 -5.74
CA PRO A 3 -32.35 8.77 -6.63
C PRO A 3 -31.55 9.14 -7.89
N PRO A 4 -32.21 9.43 -9.04
CA PRO A 4 -31.53 9.73 -10.30
C PRO A 4 -30.50 10.87 -10.24
N ALA A 5 -30.66 11.81 -9.31
CA ALA A 5 -29.70 12.89 -9.08
C ALA A 5 -28.38 12.41 -8.44
N GLU A 6 -28.39 11.26 -7.79
CA GLU A 6 -27.23 10.62 -7.16
C GLU A 6 -26.57 9.57 -8.07
N TRP A 7 -27.08 9.40 -9.30
CA TRP A 7 -26.47 8.47 -10.24
C TRP A 7 -25.12 9.00 -10.74
N PRO A 8 -24.06 8.18 -10.72
CA PRO A 8 -22.78 8.58 -11.28
C PRO A 8 -22.89 8.75 -12.80
N ILE A 9 -22.70 9.99 -13.26
CA ILE A 9 -22.72 10.35 -14.70
C ILE A 9 -21.33 10.32 -15.35
N ARG A 10 -20.27 10.16 -14.56
CA ARG A 10 -18.88 10.08 -15.03
C ARG A 10 -18.07 9.14 -14.13
N PHE A 11 -17.19 8.36 -14.75
CA PHE A 11 -16.24 7.50 -14.05
C PHE A 11 -14.81 7.83 -14.49
N VAL A 12 -13.91 7.99 -13.53
CA VAL A 12 -12.48 8.21 -13.79
C VAL A 12 -11.81 6.85 -13.91
N ILE A 13 -11.80 6.30 -15.12
CA ILE A 13 -11.29 4.93 -15.36
C ILE A 13 -9.78 4.86 -15.59
N ARG A 14 -9.13 5.96 -15.99
CA ARG A 14 -7.71 5.94 -16.39
C ARG A 14 -6.80 5.55 -15.24
N GLY A 15 -7.02 6.12 -14.06
CA GLY A 15 -6.24 5.80 -12.86
C GLY A 15 -6.30 4.32 -12.49
N PRO A 16 -7.50 3.73 -12.32
CA PRO A 16 -7.64 2.32 -12.01
C PRO A 16 -7.10 1.39 -13.10
N VAL A 17 -7.29 1.72 -14.38
CA VAL A 17 -6.75 0.92 -15.49
C VAL A 17 -5.22 0.95 -15.50
N LEU A 18 -4.61 2.14 -15.36
CA LEU A 18 -3.16 2.26 -15.28
C LEU A 18 -2.60 1.51 -14.07
N PHE A 19 -3.25 1.63 -12.92
CA PHE A 19 -2.89 0.89 -11.72
C PHE A 19 -2.91 -0.61 -11.97
N GLY A 20 -4.02 -1.16 -12.49
CA GLY A 20 -4.14 -2.61 -12.71
C GLY A 20 -3.07 -3.16 -13.68
N LEU A 21 -2.76 -2.42 -14.74
CA LEU A 21 -1.71 -2.82 -15.69
C LEU A 21 -0.32 -2.73 -15.04
N ALA A 22 -0.04 -1.65 -14.32
CA ALA A 22 1.25 -1.43 -13.68
C ALA A 22 1.49 -2.38 -12.50
N GLU A 23 0.47 -2.66 -11.69
CA GLU A 23 0.54 -3.58 -10.55
C GLU A 23 0.77 -5.02 -11.01
N SER A 24 0.13 -5.44 -12.11
CA SER A 24 0.40 -6.74 -12.75
C SER A 24 1.88 -6.88 -13.16
N LEU A 25 2.46 -5.83 -13.75
CA LEU A 25 3.87 -5.83 -14.10
C LEU A 25 4.78 -5.77 -12.86
N ARG A 26 4.44 -4.95 -11.86
CA ARG A 26 5.19 -4.88 -10.59
C ARG A 26 5.22 -6.23 -9.88
N ALA A 27 4.12 -6.98 -9.87
CA ALA A 27 4.07 -8.32 -9.29
C ALA A 27 5.06 -9.27 -9.98
N GLN A 28 5.12 -9.27 -11.31
CA GLN A 28 6.11 -10.04 -12.06
C GLN A 28 7.55 -9.61 -11.70
N ARG A 29 7.80 -8.29 -11.69
CA ARG A 29 9.13 -7.70 -11.44
C ARG A 29 9.59 -7.89 -10.00
N PHE A 30 8.66 -7.91 -9.05
CA PHE A 30 8.94 -8.21 -7.66
C PHE A 30 9.45 -9.65 -7.51
N PHE A 31 8.85 -10.61 -8.23
CA PHE A 31 9.32 -11.99 -8.22
C PHE A 31 10.70 -12.15 -8.86
N GLU A 32 10.99 -11.45 -9.96
CA GLU A 32 12.33 -11.40 -10.56
C GLU A 32 13.38 -10.82 -9.58
N ALA A 33 13.03 -9.74 -8.89
CA ALA A 33 13.88 -9.12 -7.88
C ALA A 33 14.11 -10.06 -6.68
N LEU A 34 13.08 -10.76 -6.23
CA LEU A 34 13.16 -11.77 -5.17
C LEU A 34 14.13 -12.90 -5.53
N ARG A 35 13.99 -13.49 -6.73
CA ARG A 35 14.88 -14.57 -7.22
C ARG A 35 16.34 -14.12 -7.31
N SER A 36 16.55 -12.83 -7.57
CA SER A 36 17.88 -12.24 -7.69
C SER A 36 18.36 -11.63 -6.37
N THR A 37 17.63 -11.77 -5.26
CA THR A 37 17.94 -11.18 -3.94
C THR A 37 18.11 -9.64 -3.93
N HIS A 38 17.46 -8.94 -4.86
CA HIS A 38 17.51 -7.48 -4.98
C HIS A 38 16.50 -6.80 -4.04
N LEU A 39 16.81 -6.80 -2.75
CA LEU A 39 15.92 -6.32 -1.68
C LEU A 39 15.43 -4.87 -1.90
N GLU A 40 16.33 -3.98 -2.29
CA GLU A 40 16.00 -2.56 -2.57
C GLU A 40 15.02 -2.41 -3.74
N ARG A 41 15.13 -3.28 -4.75
CA ARG A 41 14.21 -3.28 -5.89
C ARG A 41 12.82 -3.73 -5.46
N MET A 42 12.73 -4.76 -4.62
CA MET A 42 11.47 -5.23 -4.05
C MET A 42 10.78 -4.10 -3.26
N GLY A 43 11.53 -3.45 -2.36
CA GLY A 43 10.98 -2.35 -1.55
C GLY A 43 10.56 -1.14 -2.39
N MET A 44 11.31 -0.83 -3.46
CA MET A 44 10.92 0.20 -4.42
C MET A 44 9.59 -0.11 -5.11
N LEU A 45 9.39 -1.35 -5.56
CA LEU A 45 8.13 -1.75 -6.21
C LEU A 45 6.94 -1.68 -5.24
N MET A 46 7.11 -2.09 -3.99
CA MET A 46 6.07 -1.96 -2.94
C MET A 46 5.64 -0.50 -2.73
N ARG A 47 6.62 0.42 -2.63
CA ARG A 47 6.34 1.85 -2.43
C ARG A 47 5.57 2.44 -3.61
N ILE A 48 5.98 2.13 -4.84
CA ILE A 48 5.30 2.61 -6.05
C ILE A 48 3.87 2.04 -6.16
N GLY A 49 3.68 0.77 -5.82
CA GLY A 49 2.34 0.16 -5.75
C GLY A 49 1.46 0.89 -4.74
N HIS A 50 1.97 1.11 -3.52
CA HIS A 50 1.22 1.84 -2.49
C HIS A 50 0.88 3.28 -2.89
N ASP A 51 1.78 3.99 -3.58
CA ASP A 51 1.48 5.33 -4.08
C ASP A 51 0.29 5.34 -5.05
N GLY A 52 0.03 4.24 -5.77
CA GLY A 52 -1.16 4.11 -6.60
C GLY A 52 -2.47 4.02 -5.79
N ASP A 53 -2.40 3.55 -4.55
CA ASP A 53 -3.54 3.45 -3.63
C ASP A 53 -3.65 4.62 -2.65
N ARG A 54 -2.56 5.34 -2.43
CA ARG A 54 -2.42 6.41 -1.44
C ARG A 54 -3.49 7.48 -1.60
N VAL A 55 -4.04 7.95 -0.48
CA VAL A 55 -5.01 9.05 -0.42
C VAL A 55 -4.43 10.30 0.24
N MET A 56 -3.34 10.15 0.99
CA MET A 56 -2.68 11.21 1.74
C MET A 56 -1.16 11.09 1.64
N ASP A 57 -0.46 12.21 1.45
CA ASP A 57 1.00 12.24 1.45
C ASP A 57 1.59 12.17 2.87
N THR A 58 2.92 12.05 2.97
CA THR A 58 3.63 11.95 4.26
C THR A 58 3.38 13.14 5.19
N ALA A 59 3.09 14.32 4.62
CA ALA A 59 2.81 15.57 5.31
C ALA A 59 1.33 15.72 5.71
N GLY A 60 0.47 14.76 5.37
CA GLY A 60 -0.95 14.78 5.73
C GLY A 60 -1.86 15.44 4.71
N ARG A 61 -1.37 15.75 3.50
CA ARG A 61 -2.13 16.46 2.46
C ARG A 61 -2.76 15.46 1.48
N PRO A 62 -3.88 15.80 0.81
CA PRO A 62 -4.46 14.95 -0.22
C PRO A 62 -3.44 14.58 -1.29
N TYR A 63 -3.35 13.30 -1.61
CA TYR A 63 -2.44 12.77 -2.60
C TYR A 63 -3.18 12.47 -3.90
N THR A 64 -2.64 12.93 -5.03
CA THR A 64 -3.19 12.63 -6.36
C THR A 64 -2.06 12.42 -7.37
N VAL A 65 -2.26 11.46 -8.27
CA VAL A 65 -1.34 11.18 -9.37
C VAL A 65 -2.00 11.60 -10.68
N PRO A 66 -1.34 12.42 -11.52
CA PRO A 66 -1.86 12.75 -12.85
C PRO A 66 -2.04 11.49 -13.70
N THR A 67 -3.21 11.32 -14.31
CA THR A 67 -3.54 10.16 -15.18
C THR A 67 -4.11 10.59 -16.54
N ASP A 68 -3.86 11.84 -16.92
CA ASP A 68 -4.32 12.43 -18.18
C ASP A 68 -3.44 12.04 -19.38
N SER A 69 -3.89 12.44 -20.57
CA SER A 69 -3.18 12.13 -21.81
C SER A 69 -1.84 12.85 -21.95
N ALA A 70 -1.64 13.98 -21.27
CA ALA A 70 -0.36 14.68 -21.31
C ALA A 70 0.70 13.88 -20.55
N MET A 71 0.36 13.41 -19.34
CA MET A 71 1.20 12.50 -18.56
C MET A 71 1.54 11.23 -19.35
N ILE A 72 0.53 10.57 -19.93
CA ILE A 72 0.74 9.32 -20.69
C ILE A 72 1.69 9.54 -21.87
N ARG A 73 1.53 10.64 -22.62
CA ARG A 73 2.43 10.96 -23.75
C ARG A 73 3.85 11.25 -23.29
N GLU A 74 4.01 11.97 -22.18
CA GLU A 74 5.32 12.23 -21.59
C GLU A 74 6.01 10.93 -21.17
N TRP A 75 5.27 10.00 -20.55
CA TRP A 75 5.77 8.69 -20.15
C TRP A 75 6.30 7.88 -21.33
N ILE A 76 5.53 7.83 -22.43
CA ILE A 76 5.89 7.16 -23.67
C ILE A 76 7.12 7.83 -24.29
N ALA A 77 7.13 9.17 -24.40
CA ALA A 77 8.25 9.92 -24.99
C ALA A 77 9.57 9.70 -24.23
N ARG A 78 9.51 9.48 -22.92
CA ARG A 78 10.67 9.18 -22.08
C ARG A 78 11.01 7.69 -21.99
N ASN A 79 10.27 6.82 -22.67
CA ASN A 79 10.42 5.36 -22.61
C ASN A 79 10.46 4.84 -21.16
N ARG A 80 9.63 5.42 -20.29
CA ARG A 80 9.56 5.05 -18.86
C ARG A 80 8.83 3.71 -18.72
N SER A 81 9.31 2.86 -17.81
CA SER A 81 8.73 1.54 -17.60
C SER A 81 7.34 1.67 -16.97
N LEU A 82 6.43 0.77 -17.33
CA LEU A 82 5.07 0.79 -16.78
C LEU A 82 5.06 0.44 -15.28
N GLU A 83 6.03 -0.34 -14.79
CA GLU A 83 6.12 -0.69 -13.36
C GLU A 83 6.38 0.53 -12.47
N GLU A 84 6.94 1.60 -13.05
CA GLU A 84 7.20 2.88 -12.37
C GLU A 84 5.95 3.77 -12.30
N CYS A 85 4.86 3.40 -12.99
CA CYS A 85 3.62 4.15 -13.00
C CYS A 85 2.79 3.76 -11.80
N PRO A 86 2.58 4.64 -10.79
CA PRO A 86 1.76 4.28 -9.63
C PRO A 86 0.32 3.94 -10.07
N GLY A 87 -0.21 4.68 -11.05
CA GLY A 87 -1.64 4.69 -11.35
C GLY A 87 -2.39 5.57 -10.36
N ALA A 88 -3.71 5.41 -10.29
CA ALA A 88 -4.53 6.05 -9.26
C ALA A 88 -5.77 5.19 -9.00
N TYR A 89 -5.63 4.22 -8.10
CA TYR A 89 -6.71 3.35 -7.65
C TYR A 89 -7.38 3.89 -6.38
N GLY A 90 -6.58 4.45 -5.46
CA GLY A 90 -7.09 5.17 -4.29
C GLY A 90 -7.76 4.30 -3.23
N ALA A 91 -7.34 3.03 -3.09
CA ALA A 91 -7.95 2.11 -2.11
C ALA A 91 -7.36 2.21 -0.70
N SER A 92 -6.39 3.10 -0.44
CA SER A 92 -5.83 3.29 0.90
C SER A 92 -6.76 4.12 1.80
N THR A 93 -6.32 4.34 3.04
CA THR A 93 -6.92 5.27 4.00
C THR A 93 -5.84 6.12 4.65
N PRO A 94 -6.18 7.27 5.26
CA PRO A 94 -5.18 8.08 5.98
C PRO A 94 -4.43 7.29 7.06
N ALA A 95 -5.10 6.35 7.73
CA ALA A 95 -4.48 5.47 8.72
C ALA A 95 -3.50 4.48 8.07
N LEU A 96 -3.87 3.85 6.95
CA LEU A 96 -2.99 2.92 6.23
C LEU A 96 -1.77 3.65 5.64
N ASP A 97 -1.97 4.82 5.01
CA ASP A 97 -0.89 5.66 4.49
C ASP A 97 0.09 6.00 5.61
N ARG A 98 -0.43 6.38 6.79
CA ARG A 98 0.42 6.67 7.95
C ARG A 98 1.15 5.43 8.47
N ALA A 99 0.53 4.25 8.47
CA ALA A 99 1.18 3.02 8.88
C ALA A 99 2.34 2.66 7.94
N VAL A 100 2.13 2.75 6.62
CA VAL A 100 3.15 2.51 5.60
C VAL A 100 4.30 3.51 5.73
N ASP A 101 3.99 4.80 5.86
CA ASP A 101 5.00 5.86 6.03
C ASP A 101 5.82 5.65 7.29
N THR A 102 5.19 5.20 8.37
CA THR A 102 5.87 4.92 9.64
C THR A 102 6.84 3.75 9.49
N ALA A 103 6.44 2.68 8.82
CA ALA A 103 7.31 1.54 8.56
C ALA A 103 8.55 1.98 7.75
N ILE A 104 8.35 2.77 6.69
CA ILE A 104 9.45 3.29 5.85
C ILE A 104 10.38 4.20 6.67
N GLN A 105 9.82 5.14 7.43
CA GLN A 105 10.59 6.04 8.29
C GLN A 105 11.38 5.31 9.39
N ALA A 106 10.85 4.16 9.86
CA ALA A 106 11.52 3.31 10.84
C ALA A 106 12.65 2.46 10.25
N GLY A 107 12.82 2.45 8.92
CA GLY A 107 13.90 1.73 8.24
C GLY A 107 13.44 0.52 7.42
N ALA A 108 12.13 0.30 7.21
CA ALA A 108 11.68 -0.72 6.27
C ALA A 108 12.21 -0.41 4.86
N VAL A 109 12.69 -1.45 4.18
CA VAL A 109 13.18 -1.36 2.79
C VAL A 109 12.04 -0.95 1.86
N GLY A 110 10.83 -1.43 2.12
CA GLY A 110 9.61 -0.95 1.49
C GLY A 110 8.40 -1.39 2.29
N ALA A 111 7.30 -0.68 2.12
CA ALA A 111 6.03 -1.06 2.71
C ALA A 111 4.89 -0.69 1.77
N CYS A 112 3.79 -1.43 1.87
CA CYS A 112 2.58 -1.19 1.10
C CYS A 112 1.36 -1.70 1.87
N LEU A 113 0.17 -1.22 1.49
CA LEU A 113 -1.07 -1.84 1.95
C LEU A 113 -1.21 -3.25 1.36
N THR A 114 -2.04 -4.08 2.00
CA THR A 114 -2.44 -5.38 1.48
C THR A 114 -3.91 -5.67 1.81
N GLY A 115 -4.56 -6.51 0.99
CA GLY A 115 -5.99 -6.80 1.08
C GLY A 115 -6.83 -5.89 0.19
N ALA A 116 -8.13 -5.81 0.46
CA ALA A 116 -9.09 -5.12 -0.40
C ALA A 116 -9.01 -3.57 -0.36
N GLY A 117 -8.24 -3.01 0.57
CA GLY A 117 -8.22 -1.57 0.85
C GLY A 117 -9.38 -1.09 1.73
N MET A 118 -9.46 0.23 1.96
CA MET A 118 -10.45 0.92 2.80
C MET A 118 -10.42 0.51 4.29
N GLY A 119 -9.27 0.05 4.75
CA GLY A 119 -9.04 -0.61 6.03
C GLY A 119 -8.11 -1.81 5.84
N GLY A 120 -7.75 -2.50 6.93
CA GLY A 120 -6.95 -3.73 6.85
C GLY A 120 -5.51 -3.57 7.31
N ALA A 121 -4.57 -4.15 6.57
CA ALA A 121 -3.18 -4.35 6.99
C ALA A 121 -2.19 -3.69 6.03
N ALA A 122 -0.98 -3.44 6.54
CA ALA A 122 0.18 -3.07 5.76
C ALA A 122 1.27 -4.14 5.88
N LEU A 123 2.01 -4.36 4.81
CA LEU A 123 3.21 -5.19 4.80
C LEU A 123 4.43 -4.29 4.83
N ALA A 124 5.41 -4.64 5.66
CA ALA A 124 6.70 -3.97 5.72
C ALA A 124 7.82 -4.99 5.46
N LEU A 125 8.54 -4.80 4.37
CA LEU A 125 9.73 -5.56 4.03
C LEU A 125 10.94 -4.95 4.74
N CYS A 126 11.61 -5.73 5.58
CA CYS A 126 12.77 -5.28 6.34
C CYS A 126 13.88 -6.34 6.38
N ARG A 127 15.08 -5.92 6.79
CA ARG A 127 16.14 -6.86 7.17
C ARG A 127 15.84 -7.39 8.56
N LYS A 128 16.18 -8.66 8.82
CA LYS A 128 15.96 -9.30 10.11
C LYS A 128 16.59 -8.54 11.28
N THR A 129 17.74 -7.90 11.07
CA THR A 129 18.43 -7.09 12.08
C THR A 129 17.65 -5.85 12.51
N ASP A 130 16.74 -5.37 11.66
CA ASP A 130 16.04 -4.10 11.84
C ASP A 130 14.58 -4.33 12.32
N ALA A 131 14.11 -5.58 12.30
CA ALA A 131 12.73 -5.97 12.54
C ALA A 131 12.20 -5.49 13.90
N ASP A 132 13.00 -5.63 14.96
CA ASP A 132 12.60 -5.24 16.32
C ASP A 132 12.39 -3.73 16.46
N ALA A 133 13.34 -2.94 15.93
CA ALA A 133 13.27 -1.48 15.96
C ALA A 133 12.10 -0.96 15.13
N ILE A 134 11.87 -1.55 13.95
CA ILE A 134 10.75 -1.19 13.08
C ILE A 134 9.42 -1.51 13.76
N ARG A 135 9.28 -2.72 14.33
CA ARG A 135 8.07 -3.13 15.06
C ARG A 135 7.74 -2.17 16.20
N GLU A 136 8.73 -1.83 17.03
CA GLU A 136 8.53 -0.92 18.15
C GLU A 136 8.10 0.48 17.68
N SER A 137 8.72 1.00 16.61
CA SER A 137 8.34 2.30 16.01
C SER A 137 6.91 2.29 15.50
N ILE A 138 6.52 1.24 14.77
CA ILE A 138 5.17 1.07 14.24
C ILE A 138 4.17 0.98 15.40
N ALA A 139 4.39 0.11 16.39
CA ALA A 139 3.53 -0.05 17.56
C ALA A 139 3.35 1.26 18.34
N ARG A 140 4.44 2.04 18.53
CA ARG A 140 4.39 3.34 19.20
C ARG A 140 3.55 4.36 18.41
N ARG A 141 3.69 4.41 17.09
CA ARG A 141 2.88 5.31 16.25
C ARG A 141 1.41 4.93 16.31
N LEU A 142 1.14 3.65 16.15
CA LEU A 142 -0.17 3.03 16.19
C LEU A 142 -0.92 3.38 17.49
N ALA A 143 -0.22 3.41 18.63
CA ALA A 143 -0.78 3.80 19.92
C ALA A 143 -0.96 5.33 20.12
N SER A 144 -0.47 6.17 19.21
CA SER A 144 -0.56 7.64 19.35
C SER A 144 -1.95 8.18 19.04
N ASP A 145 -2.37 9.22 19.76
CA ASP A 145 -3.65 9.91 19.52
C ASP A 145 -3.81 10.39 18.07
N ASP A 146 -2.72 10.86 17.47
CA ASP A 146 -2.68 11.29 16.07
C ASP A 146 -3.09 10.16 15.13
N PHE A 147 -2.56 8.96 15.34
CA PHE A 147 -2.92 7.79 14.53
C PHE A 147 -4.37 7.38 14.78
N GLN A 148 -4.82 7.39 16.04
CA GLN A 148 -6.20 7.03 16.37
C GLN A 148 -7.22 7.97 15.71
N ARG A 149 -6.90 9.27 15.58
CA ARG A 149 -7.74 10.22 14.83
C ARG A 149 -7.81 9.91 13.33
N LEU A 150 -6.74 9.38 12.73
CA LEU A 150 -6.72 9.03 11.30
C LEU A 150 -7.57 7.80 10.95
N ARG A 151 -7.95 6.98 11.94
CA ARG A 151 -8.78 5.80 11.73
C ARG A 151 -10.25 6.13 11.43
N GLY A 152 -10.65 7.39 11.65
CA GLY A 152 -12.02 7.86 11.46
C GLY A 152 -12.85 7.84 12.74
N HIS A 153 -13.93 8.62 12.75
CA HIS A 153 -14.78 8.80 13.94
C HIS A 153 -15.49 7.53 14.41
N ASP A 154 -15.80 6.61 13.50
CA ASP A 154 -16.51 5.35 13.79
C ASP A 154 -15.57 4.19 14.13
N ALA A 155 -14.25 4.46 14.21
CA ALA A 155 -13.26 3.44 14.49
C ALA A 155 -13.44 2.91 15.91
N GLN A 156 -13.63 1.59 16.04
CA GLN A 156 -13.68 0.94 17.35
C GLN A 156 -12.38 1.19 18.13
N PRO A 157 -12.45 1.39 19.46
CA PRO A 157 -11.26 1.45 20.29
C PRO A 157 -10.37 0.24 20.04
N TRP A 158 -9.07 0.46 20.14
CA TRP A 158 -8.14 -0.65 20.09
C TRP A 158 -8.33 -1.56 21.30
N PRO A 159 -8.23 -2.88 21.11
CA PRO A 159 -8.05 -3.82 22.21
C PRO A 159 -6.90 -3.38 23.12
N GLU A 160 -6.99 -3.68 24.41
CA GLU A 160 -5.94 -3.35 25.39
C GLU A 160 -4.58 -3.98 25.02
N ASP A 161 -4.60 -5.10 24.30
CA ASP A 161 -3.42 -5.83 23.83
C ASP A 161 -2.96 -5.46 22.40
N ALA A 162 -3.55 -4.41 21.79
CA ALA A 162 -3.21 -4.02 20.42
C ALA A 162 -1.73 -3.65 20.25
N ALA A 163 -1.08 -3.15 21.31
CA ALA A 163 0.35 -2.86 21.27
C ALA A 163 1.21 -4.12 21.06
N GLN A 164 0.70 -5.30 21.46
CA GLN A 164 1.36 -6.59 21.33
C GLN A 164 0.92 -7.37 20.09
N THR A 165 -0.28 -7.10 19.56
CA THR A 165 -0.91 -7.89 18.49
C THR A 165 -1.03 -7.17 17.15
N ALA A 166 -0.91 -5.83 17.10
CA ALA A 166 -1.10 -5.08 15.86
C ALA A 166 0.08 -5.17 14.89
N VAL A 167 1.24 -5.68 15.34
CA VAL A 167 2.42 -5.85 14.49
C VAL A 167 3.00 -7.24 14.69
N GLU A 168 2.88 -8.07 13.66
CA GLU A 168 3.40 -9.43 13.66
C GLU A 168 4.59 -9.56 12.70
N GLU A 169 5.66 -10.22 13.17
CA GLU A 169 6.75 -10.62 12.29
C GLU A 169 6.32 -11.82 11.46
N ASN A 170 6.08 -11.60 10.16
CA ASN A 170 5.76 -12.69 9.25
C ASN A 170 7.06 -13.34 8.72
N ILE A 171 7.40 -14.49 9.29
CA ILE A 171 8.55 -15.34 8.90
C ILE A 171 8.09 -16.50 8.00
N ALA A 172 6.78 -16.64 7.76
CA ALA A 172 6.22 -17.82 7.10
C ALA A 172 6.56 -17.84 5.60
N VAL A 173 7.27 -18.89 5.18
CA VAL A 173 7.53 -19.26 3.78
C VAL A 173 6.45 -20.18 3.20
N ALA A 174 5.28 -20.26 3.83
CA ALA A 174 4.18 -21.03 3.26
C ALA A 174 3.72 -20.33 1.97
N GLY A 175 4.07 -20.92 0.82
CA GLY A 175 3.55 -20.47 -0.46
C GLY A 175 2.01 -20.45 -0.40
N ALA A 176 1.38 -19.54 -1.14
CA ALA A 176 -0.06 -19.58 -1.35
C ALA A 176 -0.41 -20.93 -2.00
N GLY A 177 -0.81 -21.90 -1.18
CA GLY A 177 -1.24 -23.22 -1.64
C GLY A 177 -2.65 -23.13 -2.20
N ILE A 178 -2.91 -23.85 -3.30
CA ILE A 178 -4.28 -24.14 -3.70
C ILE A 178 -4.84 -25.09 -2.65
N LEU A 179 -5.92 -24.72 -1.97
CA LEU A 179 -6.73 -25.67 -1.21
C LEU A 179 -7.59 -26.42 -2.23
N PRO A 180 -7.29 -27.69 -2.55
CA PRO A 180 -8.22 -28.48 -3.36
C PRO A 180 -9.54 -28.64 -2.58
N PRO A 181 -10.69 -28.72 -3.27
CA PRO A 181 -11.96 -29.01 -2.60
C PRO A 181 -11.88 -30.35 -1.83
N PRO A 182 -12.66 -30.51 -0.74
CA PRO A 182 -12.74 -31.79 -0.04
C PRO A 182 -13.16 -32.90 -1.01
N ALA A 183 -12.52 -34.06 -0.89
CA ALA A 183 -12.90 -35.26 -1.63
C ALA A 183 -14.30 -35.75 -1.27
#